data_AF-A0A9W8JZD6-F1
#
_entry.id   AF-A0A9W8JZD6-F1
#
_cell.length_a   1.000
_cell.length_b   1.000
_cell.length_c   1.000
_cell.angle_alpha   90.00
_cell.angle_beta   90.00
_cell.angle_gamma   90.00
#
_symmetry.space_group_name_H-M   'P 1'
#
loop_
_entity.id
_entity.type
_entity.pdbx_description
1 polymer ?
#
loop_
_entity_poly.entity_id
_entity_poly.type
_entity_poly.pdbx_seq_one_letter_code
_entity_poly.pdbx_strand_id
1 'polypeptide(L)'
;MYDLMIAKGWPPEKIVVGLVTNPANGGGFVPWSPLSDVLTVLRGQYGKFGGVMGWEYFNSLPGGKERPWEWARQMSTLLRGHLFAQDTQVKLAAKMDTADVDPDTPGGKEVEVPA
;
A
#
# COMPACT_ATOMS: atom_id res chain seq x y z
N MET A 1 -16.46 -1.95 15.07
CA MET A 1 -16.61 -3.35 14.60
C MET A 1 -15.34 -4.16 14.84
N TYR A 2 -14.16 -3.68 14.41
CA TYR A 2 -12.88 -4.36 14.65
C TYR A 2 -12.67 -4.72 16.13
N ASP A 3 -12.81 -3.74 17.04
CA ASP A 3 -12.63 -3.96 18.49
C ASP A 3 -13.61 -5.00 19.06
N LEU A 4 -14.82 -5.12 18.50
CA LEU A 4 -15.78 -6.14 18.92
C LEU A 4 -15.33 -7.53 18.50
N MET A 5 -14.67 -7.68 17.35
CA MET A 5 -14.08 -8.95 16.93
C MET A 5 -12.93 -9.35 17.87
N ILE A 6 -12.10 -8.38 18.26
CA ILE A 6 -11.03 -8.59 19.25
C ILE A 6 -11.63 -9.00 20.61
N ALA A 7 -12.66 -8.29 21.08
CA ALA A 7 -13.35 -8.62 22.33
C ALA A 7 -14.01 -10.01 22.30
N LYS A 8 -14.38 -10.51 21.11
CA LYS A 8 -14.87 -11.88 20.89
C LYS A 8 -13.76 -12.94 20.86
N GLY A 9 -12.49 -12.55 20.99
CA GLY A 9 -11.34 -13.45 21.07
C GLY A 9 -10.64 -13.73 19.74
N TRP A 10 -10.92 -12.95 18.69
CA TRP A 10 -10.26 -13.11 17.40
C TRP A 10 -8.88 -12.45 17.45
N PRO A 11 -7.79 -13.17 17.17
CA PRO A 11 -6.45 -12.59 17.23
C PRO A 11 -6.27 -11.51 16.14
N PRO A 12 -5.78 -10.30 16.47
CA PRO A 12 -5.68 -9.19 15.51
C PRO A 12 -4.95 -9.53 14.22
N GLU A 13 -3.88 -10.34 14.30
CA GLU A 13 -3.05 -10.78 13.19
C GLU A 13 -3.76 -11.70 12.19
N LYS A 14 -4.94 -12.21 12.54
CA LYS A 14 -5.78 -13.01 11.64
C LYS A 14 -6.97 -12.25 11.08
N ILE A 15 -7.12 -10.96 11.41
CA ILE A 15 -8.21 -10.11 10.91
C ILE A 15 -7.68 -9.14 9.87
N VAL A 16 -8.17 -9.28 8.65
CA VAL A 16 -7.89 -8.36 7.53
C VAL A 16 -9.08 -7.42 7.35
N VAL A 17 -8.83 -6.12 7.28
CA VAL A 17 -9.86 -5.12 7.04
C VAL A 17 -10.20 -5.09 5.54
N GLY A 18 -11.39 -5.59 5.18
CA GLY A 18 -11.91 -5.52 3.81
C GLY A 18 -12.43 -4.12 3.48
N LEU A 19 -12.03 -3.58 2.33
CA LEU A 19 -12.33 -2.23 1.89
C LEU A 19 -12.84 -2.26 0.44
N VAL A 20 -13.82 -1.41 0.15
CA VAL A 20 -14.24 -1.13 -1.24
C VAL A 20 -13.30 -0.07 -1.81
N THR A 21 -12.65 -0.35 -2.95
CA THR A 21 -11.61 0.53 -3.55
C THR A 21 -12.19 1.62 -4.45
N ASN A 22 -13.45 1.46 -4.87
CA ASN A 22 -14.19 2.40 -5.69
C ASN A 22 -15.67 2.33 -5.32
N PRO A 23 -16.37 3.45 -5.07
CA PRO A 23 -17.80 3.45 -4.69
C PRO A 23 -18.72 2.76 -5.71
N ALA A 24 -18.28 2.61 -6.97
CA ALA A 24 -19.02 1.85 -7.98
C ALA A 24 -19.05 0.33 -7.71
N ASN A 25 -18.13 -0.20 -6.89
CA ASN A 25 -17.99 -1.65 -6.66
C ASN A 25 -18.87 -2.17 -5.51
N GLY A 26 -19.51 -1.28 -4.74
CA GLY A 26 -20.38 -1.67 -3.63
C GLY A 26 -20.62 -0.55 -2.62
N GLY A 27 -21.61 -0.75 -1.75
CA GLY A 27 -21.87 0.14 -0.63
C GLY A 27 -20.76 0.11 0.42
N GLY A 28 -20.63 1.18 1.21
CA GLY A 28 -19.65 1.25 2.30
C GLY A 28 -18.26 1.74 1.90
N PHE A 29 -18.11 2.37 0.72
CA PHE A 29 -16.88 3.08 0.36
C PHE A 29 -16.58 4.19 1.37
N VAL A 30 -15.31 4.26 1.81
CA VAL A 30 -14.83 5.27 2.74
C VAL A 30 -13.77 6.12 2.04
N PRO A 31 -13.90 7.47 2.04
CA PRO A 31 -12.88 8.35 1.47
C PRO A 31 -11.52 8.20 2.16
N TRP A 32 -10.45 8.60 1.47
CA TRP A 32 -9.07 8.38 1.91
C TRP A 32 -8.75 8.95 3.30
N SER A 33 -9.13 10.20 3.59
CA SER A 33 -8.80 10.86 4.86
C SER A 33 -9.35 10.13 6.10
N PRO A 34 -10.66 9.85 6.23
CA PRO A 34 -11.16 9.10 7.39
C PRO A 34 -10.63 7.66 7.44
N LEU A 35 -10.37 7.04 6.28
CA LEU A 35 -9.78 5.71 6.21
C LEU A 35 -8.34 5.68 6.76
N SER A 36 -7.51 6.67 6.39
CA SER A 36 -6.12 6.72 6.84
C SER A 36 -5.99 6.91 8.34
N ASP A 37 -6.89 7.69 8.94
CA ASP A 37 -6.91 7.92 10.40
C ASP A 37 -7.24 6.64 11.14
N VAL A 38 -8.29 5.93 10.71
CA VAL A 38 -8.71 4.66 11.33
C VAL A 38 -7.62 3.60 11.21
N LEU A 39 -7.00 3.43 10.03
CA LEU A 39 -5.92 2.45 9.85
C LEU A 39 -4.68 2.81 10.66
N THR A 40 -4.40 4.09 10.87
CA THR A 40 -3.31 4.56 11.75
C THR A 40 -3.57 4.19 13.20
N VAL A 41 -4.81 4.38 13.68
CA VAL A 41 -5.23 3.99 15.03
C VAL A 41 -5.15 2.47 15.21
N LEU A 42 -5.69 1.69 14.26
CA LEU A 42 -5.65 0.23 14.33
C LEU A 42 -4.21 -0.29 14.38
N ARG A 43 -3.31 0.26 13.56
CA ARG A 43 -1.88 -0.09 13.63
C ARG A 43 -1.26 0.29 14.97
N GLY A 44 -1.60 1.46 15.52
CA GLY A 44 -1.07 1.92 16.81
C GLY A 44 -1.52 1.06 17.99
N GLN A 45 -2.78 0.63 17.99
CA GLN A 45 -3.37 -0.18 19.05
C GLN A 45 -3.06 -1.68 18.91
N TYR A 46 -3.08 -2.18 17.69
CA TYR A 46 -2.94 -3.59 17.35
C TYR A 46 -1.74 -3.78 16.41
N GLY A 47 -0.52 -3.56 16.92
CA GLY A 47 0.72 -3.45 16.13
C GLY A 47 0.96 -4.49 15.02
N LYS A 48 0.38 -5.70 15.13
CA LYS A 48 0.45 -6.76 14.12
C LYS A 48 -0.91 -7.15 13.55
N PHE A 49 -1.85 -6.21 13.39
CA PHE A 49 -3.14 -6.52 12.78
C PHE A 49 -2.96 -7.11 11.37
N GLY A 50 -3.88 -7.98 10.96
CA GLY A 50 -3.71 -8.83 9.77
C GLY A 50 -3.58 -8.09 8.43
N GLY A 51 -3.87 -6.79 8.39
CA GLY A 51 -3.68 -5.93 7.23
C GLY A 51 -4.99 -5.52 6.57
N VAL A 52 -4.93 -5.20 5.28
CA VAL A 52 -6.06 -4.70 4.49
C VAL A 52 -6.25 -5.52 3.22
N MET A 53 -7.49 -5.59 2.73
CA MET A 53 -7.86 -6.15 1.44
C MET A 53 -8.72 -5.13 0.68
N GLY A 54 -8.51 -5.01 -0.63
CA GLY A 54 -9.25 -4.11 -1.50
C GLY A 54 -10.12 -4.86 -2.50
N TRP A 55 -11.43 -4.60 -2.47
CA TRP A 55 -12.40 -5.01 -3.48
C TRP A 55 -12.70 -3.83 -4.42
N GLU A 56 -12.19 -3.77 -5.64
CA GLU A 56 -11.31 -4.72 -6.35
C GLU A 56 -10.24 -3.96 -7.14
N TYR A 57 -9.31 -4.67 -7.77
CA TYR A 57 -8.13 -4.04 -8.35
C TYR A 57 -8.43 -3.06 -9.49
N PHE A 58 -9.08 -3.51 -10.58
CA PHE A 58 -8.98 -2.90 -11.91
C PHE A 58 -9.43 -1.44 -12.06
N ASN A 59 -10.24 -0.93 -11.12
CA ASN A 59 -10.77 0.44 -11.14
C ASN A 59 -10.53 1.19 -9.81
N SER A 60 -9.56 0.74 -9.02
CA SER A 60 -9.29 1.30 -7.70
C SER A 60 -8.94 2.79 -7.75
N LEU A 61 -9.57 3.59 -6.88
CA LEU A 61 -9.21 4.99 -6.70
C LEU A 61 -7.92 5.12 -5.88
N PRO A 62 -7.11 6.17 -6.07
CA PRO A 62 -7.38 7.37 -6.87
C PRO A 62 -7.08 7.22 -8.36
N GLY A 63 -6.28 6.23 -8.75
CA GLY A 63 -5.78 6.12 -10.13
C GLY A 63 -6.78 5.57 -11.14
N GLY A 64 -7.95 5.10 -10.70
CA GLY A 64 -9.02 4.63 -11.57
C GLY A 64 -8.59 3.42 -12.40
N LYS A 65 -9.04 3.36 -13.66
CA LYS A 65 -8.70 2.27 -14.57
C LYS A 65 -7.31 2.43 -15.18
N GLU A 66 -6.83 3.67 -15.21
CA GLU A 66 -5.58 4.08 -15.82
C GLU A 66 -4.39 3.71 -14.92
N ARG A 67 -4.55 3.87 -13.60
CA ARG A 67 -3.49 3.63 -12.61
C ARG A 67 -4.03 2.93 -11.35
N PRO A 68 -4.70 1.76 -11.47
CA PRO A 68 -5.36 1.09 -10.34
C PRO A 68 -4.40 0.72 -9.20
N TRP A 69 -3.12 0.51 -9.52
CA TRP A 69 -2.06 0.24 -8.55
C TRP A 69 -1.85 1.39 -7.54
N GLU A 70 -2.33 2.61 -7.80
CA GLU A 70 -2.14 3.76 -6.89
C GLU A 70 -2.74 3.50 -5.52
N TRP A 71 -3.86 2.76 -5.47
CA TRP A 71 -4.47 2.35 -4.22
C TRP A 71 -3.51 1.50 -3.37
N ALA A 72 -2.88 0.49 -3.97
CA ALA A 72 -1.93 -0.39 -3.28
C ALA A 72 -0.67 0.35 -2.85
N ARG A 73 -0.19 1.30 -3.67
CA ARG A 73 0.92 2.20 -3.32
C ARG A 73 0.57 3.00 -2.06
N GLN A 74 -0.59 3.66 -2.06
CA GLN A 74 -1.02 4.48 -0.91
C GLN A 74 -1.20 3.64 0.36
N MET A 75 -1.83 2.46 0.26
CA MET A 75 -1.97 1.54 1.39
C MET A 75 -0.60 1.09 1.93
N SER A 76 0.34 0.78 1.05
CA SER A 76 1.70 0.39 1.45
C SER A 76 2.42 1.54 2.14
N THR A 77 2.36 2.76 1.61
CA THR A 77 2.94 3.95 2.25
C THR A 77 2.34 4.20 3.63
N LEU A 78 1.02 4.07 3.77
CA LEU A 78 0.34 4.27 5.03
C LEU A 78 0.73 3.21 6.08
N LEU A 79 0.68 1.93 5.72
CA LEU A 79 0.86 0.82 6.66
C LEU A 79 2.33 0.50 6.93
N ARG A 80 3.18 0.67 5.91
CA ARG A 80 4.59 0.25 5.90
C ARG A 80 5.55 1.40 5.53
N GLY A 81 5.15 2.65 5.71
CA GLY A 81 5.95 3.84 5.43
C GLY A 81 7.40 3.79 5.94
N HIS A 82 7.61 3.17 7.10
CA HIS A 82 8.93 3.00 7.70
C HIS A 82 9.89 2.15 6.84
N LEU A 83 9.40 1.20 6.04
CA LEU A 83 10.22 0.41 5.13
C LEU A 83 10.75 1.28 3.98
N PHE A 84 9.95 2.23 3.50
CA PHE A 84 10.35 3.16 2.44
C PHE A 84 11.28 4.28 2.95
N ALA A 85 11.22 4.60 4.24
CA ALA A 85 12.15 5.55 4.87
C ALA A 85 13.57 4.96 4.98
N GLN A 86 13.68 3.65 5.25
CA GLN A 86 14.96 2.95 5.22
C GLN A 86 15.55 2.90 3.81
N ASP A 87 14.72 2.70 2.78
CA ASP A 87 15.15 2.81 1.38
C ASP A 87 15.72 4.17 1.05
N THR A 88 15.19 5.26 1.62
CA THR A 88 15.74 6.60 1.36
C THR A 88 17.13 6.76 1.96
N GLN A 89 17.38 6.22 3.16
CA GLN A 89 18.70 6.27 3.79
C GLN A 89 19.71 5.36 3.07
N VAL A 90 19.30 4.15 2.68
CA VAL A 90 20.14 3.22 1.92
C VAL A 90 20.39 3.75 0.50
N LYS A 91 19.40 4.34 -0.17
CA LYS A 91 19.56 4.98 -1.50
C LYS A 91 20.39 6.26 -1.44
N LEU A 92 20.35 7.03 -0.36
CA LEU A 92 21.23 8.20 -0.20
C LEU A 92 22.69 7.77 0.00
N ALA A 93 22.92 6.67 0.73
CA ALA A 93 24.23 6.06 0.88
C ALA A 93 24.71 5.39 -0.43
N ALA A 94 23.83 4.73 -1.18
CA ALA A 94 24.15 4.09 -2.46
C ALA A 94 24.28 5.07 -3.64
N LYS A 95 23.52 6.17 -3.66
CA LYS A 95 23.68 7.27 -4.65
C LYS A 95 25.04 7.96 -4.56
N MET A 96 25.75 7.78 -3.45
CA MET A 96 27.12 8.28 -3.30
C MET A 96 28.14 7.36 -4.00
N ASP A 97 27.75 6.15 -4.41
CA ASP A 97 28.68 5.14 -4.96
C ASP A 97 28.28 4.59 -6.35
N THR A 98 27.04 4.67 -6.82
CA THR A 98 26.69 4.27 -8.20
C THR A 98 25.60 5.13 -8.84
N ALA A 99 25.93 5.75 -9.97
CA ALA A 99 24.96 6.37 -10.88
C ALA A 99 24.29 5.26 -11.71
N ASP A 100 23.14 4.75 -11.25
CA ASP A 100 22.35 3.78 -12.01
C ASP A 100 21.54 4.45 -13.14
N VAL A 101 21.59 3.84 -14.32
CA VAL A 101 20.89 4.28 -15.54
C VAL A 101 19.50 3.63 -15.58
N ASP A 102 18.46 4.45 -15.75
CA ASP A 102 17.06 4.03 -15.84
C ASP A 102 16.71 3.53 -17.27
N PRO A 103 16.34 2.25 -17.44
CA PRO A 103 16.08 1.65 -18.75
C PRO A 103 14.76 2.10 -19.40
N ASP A 104 13.85 2.77 -18.66
CA ASP A 104 12.56 3.23 -19.21
C ASP A 104 12.63 4.66 -19.78
N THR A 105 13.84 5.21 -19.94
CA THR A 105 14.04 6.51 -20.60
C THR A 105 13.83 6.36 -22.12
N PRO A 106 12.98 7.19 -22.78
CA PRO A 106 12.78 7.10 -24.22
C PRO A 106 14.10 7.34 -24.97
N GLY A 107 14.66 6.28 -25.58
CA GLY A 107 15.96 6.30 -26.28
C GLY A 107 17.11 5.53 -25.60
N GLY A 108 16.86 4.77 -24.53
CA GLY A 108 17.87 3.92 -23.89
C GLY A 108 18.33 2.73 -24.75
N LYS A 109 19.62 2.38 -24.69
CA LYS A 109 20.17 1.17 -25.34
C LYS A 109 19.60 -0.09 -24.68
N GLU A 110 19.14 -1.03 -25.50
CA GLU A 110 18.61 -2.33 -25.05
C GLU A 110 19.65 -3.08 -24.19
N VAL A 111 19.15 -3.65 -23.10
CA VAL A 111 19.93 -4.48 -22.17
C VAL A 111 20.05 -5.88 -22.76
N GLU A 112 21.28 -6.38 -22.90
CA GLU A 112 21.54 -7.71 -23.46
C GLU A 112 21.15 -8.80 -22.44
N VAL A 113 20.22 -9.68 -22.83
CA VAL A 113 19.76 -10.80 -21.99
C VAL A 113 20.67 -12.02 -22.17
N PRO A 114 20.97 -12.79 -21.10
CA PRO A 114 21.79 -14.00 -21.21
C PRO A 114 21.08 -15.09 -22.02
N ALA A 115 21.86 -15.84 -22.80
CA ALA A 115 21.43 -16.96 -23.65
C ALA A 115 20.95 -18.20 -22.87
#